data_AF-A0AAU3SGA4-F1
#
_entry.id   AF-A0AAU3SGA4-F1
#
_cell.length_a   1.000
_cell.length_b   1.000
_cell.length_c   1.000
_cell.angle_alpha   90.00
_cell.angle_beta   90.00
_cell.angle_gamma   90.00
#
_symmetry.space_group_name_H-M   'P 1'
#
loop_
_entity.id
_entity.type
_entity.pdbx_description
1 polymer ?
#
loop_
_entity_poly.entity_id
_entity_poly.type
_entity_poly.pdbx_seq_one_letter_code
_entity_poly.pdbx_strand_id
1 'polypeptide(L)'
;MPTWTPSAVLFDNLRYLLNEWDPIGVADLSPDEYDCMLVPLFQRLHRGATRAEIGEFLWYELEDHFGLDPVDHRTDAMADRLVAWWAAVGPAS
;
A
#
# COMPACT_ATOMS: atom_id res chain seq x y z
N MET A 1 -1.35 -26.97 -12.56
CA MET A 1 -0.99 -25.54 -12.46
C MET A 1 -1.67 -25.00 -11.22
N PRO A 2 -0.96 -24.35 -10.27
CA PRO A 2 -1.65 -23.73 -9.13
C PRO A 2 -2.60 -22.66 -9.66
N THR A 3 -3.88 -22.76 -9.32
CA THR A 3 -4.90 -21.75 -9.65
C THR A 3 -4.80 -20.62 -8.63
N TRP A 4 -3.83 -19.72 -8.83
CA TRP A 4 -3.80 -18.49 -8.03
C TRP A 4 -4.98 -17.60 -8.41
N THR A 5 -5.70 -17.11 -7.42
CA THR A 5 -6.80 -16.17 -7.64
C THR A 5 -6.22 -14.78 -7.95
N PRO A 6 -6.86 -13.98 -8.82
CA PRO A 6 -6.40 -12.61 -9.12
C PRO A 6 -6.17 -11.78 -7.86
N SER A 7 -7.02 -11.94 -6.83
CA SER A 7 -6.89 -11.24 -5.54
C SER A 7 -5.59 -11.54 -4.82
N ALA A 8 -5.10 -12.77 -4.87
CA ALA A 8 -3.85 -13.12 -4.21
C ALA A 8 -2.68 -12.42 -4.92
N VAL A 9 -2.64 -12.41 -6.27
CA VAL A 9 -1.58 -11.71 -7.04
C VAL A 9 -1.58 -10.21 -6.71
N LEU A 10 -2.77 -9.60 -6.63
CA LEU A 10 -2.90 -8.19 -6.30
C LEU A 10 -2.43 -7.90 -4.87
N PHE A 11 -2.65 -8.82 -3.93
CA PHE A 11 -2.19 -8.68 -2.55
C PHE A 11 -0.65 -8.74 -2.45
N ASP A 12 -0.02 -9.67 -3.17
CA ASP A 12 1.45 -9.75 -3.23
C ASP A 12 2.08 -8.54 -3.94
N ASN A 13 1.44 -8.03 -4.99
CA ASN A 13 1.86 -6.79 -5.64
C ASN A 13 1.76 -5.59 -4.69
N LEU A 14 0.70 -5.52 -3.87
CA LEU A 14 0.57 -4.46 -2.86
C LEU A 14 1.70 -4.55 -1.82
N ARG A 15 2.04 -5.76 -1.34
CA ARG A 15 3.21 -5.97 -0.48
C ARG A 15 4.50 -5.51 -1.14
N TYR A 16 4.72 -5.88 -2.39
CA TYR A 16 5.89 -5.43 -3.14
C TYR A 16 5.98 -3.90 -3.20
N LEU A 17 4.88 -3.21 -3.48
CA LEU A 17 4.86 -1.75 -3.54
C LEU A 17 5.18 -1.09 -2.19
N LEU A 18 4.72 -1.67 -1.07
CA LEU A 18 5.07 -1.18 0.27
C LEU A 18 6.54 -1.44 0.61
N ASN A 19 7.04 -2.64 0.30
CA ASN A 19 8.45 -3.00 0.50
C ASN A 19 9.40 -2.19 -0.41
N GLU A 20 8.93 -1.67 -1.54
CA GLU A 20 9.72 -0.77 -2.38
C GLU A 20 9.71 0.67 -1.86
N TRP A 21 8.63 1.09 -1.20
CA TRP A 21 8.56 2.40 -0.55
C TRP A 21 9.44 2.45 0.71
N ASP A 22 9.42 1.38 1.50
CA ASP A 22 10.31 1.10 2.63
C ASP A 22 10.61 2.30 3.55
N PRO A 23 9.60 2.96 4.15
CA PRO A 23 9.81 4.16 4.94
C PRO A 23 10.75 3.96 6.15
N ILE A 24 10.84 2.74 6.70
CA ILE A 24 11.74 2.42 7.82
C ILE A 24 13.13 1.98 7.33
N GLY A 25 13.25 1.45 6.10
CA GLY A 25 14.51 0.96 5.54
C GLY A 25 14.86 -0.49 5.93
N VAL A 26 13.85 -1.34 6.18
CA VAL A 26 14.02 -2.70 6.70
C VAL A 26 13.44 -3.78 5.79
N ALA A 27 12.91 -3.45 4.61
CA ALA A 27 12.24 -4.41 3.74
C ALA A 27 13.11 -5.63 3.37
N ASP A 28 14.42 -5.45 3.22
CA ASP A 28 15.37 -6.54 2.95
C ASP A 28 15.60 -7.48 4.15
N LEU A 29 15.38 -6.98 5.37
CA LEU A 29 15.59 -7.70 6.62
C LEU A 29 14.30 -8.32 7.16
N SER A 30 13.17 -7.61 7.00
CA SER A 30 11.83 -8.02 7.41
C SER A 30 10.84 -7.67 6.29
N PRO A 31 10.66 -8.56 5.30
CA PRO A 31 9.78 -8.30 4.15
C PRO A 31 8.28 -8.29 4.51
N ASP A 32 7.93 -8.59 5.76
CA ASP A 32 6.60 -8.58 6.34
C ASP A 32 6.34 -7.36 7.25
N GLU A 33 7.31 -6.46 7.42
CA GLU A 33 7.19 -5.28 8.31
C GLU A 33 5.91 -4.48 8.02
N TYR A 34 5.58 -4.30 6.74
CA TYR A 34 4.46 -3.48 6.29
C TYR A 34 3.16 -4.27 6.12
N ASP A 35 3.11 -5.55 6.51
CA ASP A 35 1.95 -6.42 6.32
C ASP A 35 0.70 -5.91 7.06
N CYS A 36 0.89 -5.17 8.15
CA CYS A 36 -0.18 -4.52 8.91
C CYS A 36 -1.03 -3.57 8.05
N MET A 37 -0.45 -2.92 7.04
CA MET A 37 -1.13 -2.00 6.14
C MET A 37 -1.84 -2.70 4.98
N LEU A 38 -1.51 -3.95 4.67
CA LEU A 38 -2.00 -4.63 3.46
C LEU A 38 -3.50 -4.80 3.44
N VAL A 39 -4.08 -5.42 4.48
CA VAL A 39 -5.54 -5.64 4.54
C VAL A 39 -6.31 -4.31 4.53
N PRO A 40 -5.96 -3.31 5.38
CA PRO A 40 -6.62 -2.00 5.36
C PRO A 40 -6.54 -1.27 4.02
N LEU A 41 -5.39 -1.31 3.33
CA LEU A 41 -5.23 -0.68 2.01
C LEU A 41 -6.02 -1.42 0.94
N PHE A 42 -5.93 -2.75 0.91
CA PHE A 42 -6.61 -3.57 -0.09
C PHE A 42 -8.13 -3.39 -0.03
N GLN A 43 -8.70 -3.32 1.17
CA GLN A 43 -10.12 -3.01 1.37
C GLN A 43 -10.50 -1.61 0.88
N ARG A 44 -9.66 -0.60 1.15
CA ARG A 44 -9.87 0.79 0.69
C ARG A 44 -9.83 0.88 -0.83
N LEU A 45 -8.88 0.21 -1.46
CA LEU A 45 -8.78 0.17 -2.92
C LEU A 45 -10.00 -0.53 -3.54
N HIS A 46 -10.43 -1.67 -2.98
CA HIS A 46 -11.63 -2.37 -3.46
C HIS A 46 -12.92 -1.55 -3.34
N ARG A 47 -13.09 -0.75 -2.29
CA ARG A 47 -14.28 0.13 -2.14
C ARG A 47 -14.21 1.41 -2.99
N GLY A 48 -13.14 1.62 -3.75
CA GLY A 48 -12.94 2.83 -4.55
C GLY A 48 -12.56 4.06 -3.71
N ALA A 49 -11.76 3.89 -2.66
CA ALA A 49 -11.25 5.01 -1.88
C ALA A 49 -10.48 6.00 -2.77
N THR A 50 -10.67 7.27 -2.49
CA THR A 50 -9.99 8.38 -3.16
C THR A 50 -8.50 8.43 -2.79
N ARG A 51 -7.71 9.11 -3.62
CA ARG A 51 -6.30 9.41 -3.32
C ARG A 51 -6.12 10.07 -1.96
N ALA A 52 -7.01 10.99 -1.59
CA ALA A 52 -6.98 11.68 -0.30
C ALA A 52 -7.17 10.70 0.87
N GLU A 53 -8.15 9.79 0.79
CA GLU A 53 -8.38 8.78 1.83
C GLU A 53 -7.22 7.78 1.96
N ILE A 54 -6.55 7.43 0.85
CA ILE A 54 -5.35 6.59 0.89
C ILE A 54 -4.19 7.35 1.53
N GLY A 55 -3.97 8.61 1.14
CA GLY A 55 -2.92 9.45 1.70
C GLY A 55 -3.10 9.69 3.20
N GLU A 56 -4.32 9.99 3.65
CA GLU A 56 -4.64 10.19 5.07
C GLU A 56 -4.42 8.92 5.89
N PHE A 57 -4.74 7.75 5.33
CA PHE A 57 -4.41 6.47 5.97
C PHE A 57 -2.90 6.25 6.09
N LEU A 58 -2.14 6.44 5.01
CA LEU A 58 -0.68 6.28 5.05
C LEU A 58 -0.03 7.28 6.01
N TRP A 59 -0.52 8.52 6.04
CA TRP A 59 -0.09 9.54 6.98
C TRP A 59 -0.26 9.08 8.42
N TYR A 60 -1.46 8.63 8.77
CA TYR A 60 -1.78 8.15 10.12
C TYR A 60 -0.90 6.96 10.52
N GLU A 61 -0.72 5.96 9.65
CA GLU A 61 0.14 4.81 9.96
C GLU A 61 1.60 5.24 10.18
N LEU A 62 2.12 6.17 9.37
CA LEU A 62 3.50 6.63 9.55
C LEU A 62 3.68 7.42 10.84
N GLU A 63 2.79 8.36 11.12
CA GLU A 63 2.89 9.20 12.32
C GLU A 63 2.59 8.42 13.61
N ASP A 64 1.43 7.78 13.67
CA ASP A 64 0.90 7.24 14.93
C ASP A 64 1.35 5.81 15.21
N HIS A 65 1.60 5.00 14.16
CA HIS A 65 1.99 3.60 14.33
C HIS A 65 3.50 3.41 14.22
N PHE A 66 4.16 4.03 13.24
CA PHE A 66 5.61 3.91 13.07
C PHE A 66 6.43 5.03 13.72
N GLY A 67 5.82 6.13 14.13
CA GLY A 67 6.53 7.25 14.75
C GLY A 67 7.46 8.01 13.80
N LEU A 68 7.15 8.00 12.50
CA LEU A 68 7.90 8.65 11.43
C LEU A 68 7.24 9.97 11.01
N ASP A 69 8.00 10.86 10.36
CA ASP A 69 7.45 12.08 9.75
C ASP A 69 6.85 11.76 8.37
N PRO A 70 5.52 11.83 8.20
CA PRO A 70 4.88 11.50 6.93
C PRO A 70 5.31 12.39 5.75
N VAL A 71 5.73 13.63 6.02
CA VAL A 71 6.18 14.59 4.99
C VAL A 71 7.50 14.11 4.39
N ASP A 72 8.45 13.73 5.23
CA ASP A 72 9.77 13.26 4.81
C ASP A 72 9.67 11.96 3.99
N HIS A 73 8.68 11.12 4.31
CA HIS A 73 8.42 9.86 3.60
C HIS A 73 7.45 9.98 2.42
N ARG A 74 7.00 11.19 2.08
CA ARG A 74 6.21 11.48 0.86
C ARG A 74 4.97 10.59 0.73
N THR A 75 4.19 10.43 1.80
CA THR A 75 2.94 9.65 1.83
C THR A 75 1.99 9.96 0.68
N ASP A 76 1.91 11.23 0.31
CA ASP A 76 1.15 11.74 -0.83
C ASP A 76 1.56 11.11 -2.17
N ALA A 77 2.87 11.00 -2.43
CA ALA A 77 3.37 10.39 -3.66
C ALA A 77 3.13 8.87 -3.66
N MET A 78 3.18 8.24 -2.49
CA MET A 78 2.85 6.83 -2.35
C MET A 78 1.36 6.57 -2.57
N ALA A 79 0.48 7.44 -2.06
CA ALA A 79 -0.95 7.37 -2.34
C ALA A 79 -1.25 7.51 -3.84
N ASP A 80 -0.60 8.45 -4.54
CA ASP A 80 -0.71 8.60 -5.99
C ASP A 80 -0.29 7.31 -6.72
N ARG A 81 0.82 6.70 -6.29
CA ARG A 81 1.33 5.45 -6.84
C ARG A 81 0.33 4.30 -6.65
N LEU A 82 -0.22 4.13 -5.45
CA LEU A 82 -1.17 3.07 -5.14
C LEU A 82 -2.48 3.20 -5.94
N VAL A 83 -3.02 4.42 -6.06
CA VAL A 83 -4.23 4.66 -6.85
C VAL A 83 -3.97 4.42 -8.34
N ALA A 84 -2.84 4.90 -8.88
CA ALA A 84 -2.48 4.68 -10.28
C ALA A 84 -2.27 3.19 -10.60
N TRP A 85 -1.58 2.47 -9.72
CA TRP A 85 -1.42 1.01 -9.84
C TRP A 85 -2.78 0.32 -9.82
N TRP A 86 -3.64 0.65 -8.85
CA TRP A 86 -4.96 0.02 -8.72
C TRP A 86 -5.84 0.26 -9.95
N ALA A 87 -5.83 1.47 -10.51
CA ALA A 87 -6.57 1.79 -11.73
C ALA A 87 -6.06 1.00 -12.96
N ALA A 88 -4.76 0.66 -13.00
CA ALA A 88 -4.18 -0.12 -14.10
C ALA A 88 -4.47 -1.62 -14.01
N VAL A 89 -4.68 -2.16 -12.80
CA VAL A 89 -4.89 -3.60 -12.56
C VAL A 89 -6.33 -3.96 -12.21
N GLY A 90 -7.16 -2.98 -11.84
CA GLY A 90 -8.58 -3.15 -11.60
C GLY A 90 -9.33 -3.51 -12.88
N PRO A 91 -10.45 -4.27 -12.79
CA PRO A 91 -11.29 -4.50 -13.95
C PRO A 91 -11.79 -3.14 -14.47
N ALA A 92 -11.57 -2.87 -15.76
CA ALA A 92 -12.25 -1.78 -16.45
C ALA A 92 -13.75 -1.92 -16.15
N SER A 93 -14.32 -0.88 -15.53
CA SER A 93 -15.75 -0.83 -15.21
C SER A 93 -16.61 -0.95 -16.47
#